data_AF-A0A1G8BR17-F1
#
_entry.id   AF-A0A1G8BR17-F1
#
_cell.length_a   1.000
_cell.length_b   1.000
_cell.length_c   1.000
_cell.angle_alpha   90.00
_cell.angle_beta   90.00
_cell.angle_gamma   90.00
#
_symmetry.space_group_name_H-M   'P 1'
#
loop_
_entity.id
_entity.type
_entity.pdbx_description
1 polymer ?
#
loop_
_entity_poly.entity_id
_entity_poly.type
_entity_poly.pdbx_seq_one_letter_code
_entity_poly.pdbx_strand_id
1 'polypeptide(L)' 'MENKHLVGSVVSLLTDPRKRLTVKRYLKRIYYCEEIGDSDKKMLAFFERELIPVPLN' A
#
# COMPACT_ATOMS: atom_id res chain seq x y z
N MET A 1 -7.86 16.54 2.60
CA MET A 1 -6.81 15.74 1.92
C MET A 1 -7.47 14.49 1.39
N GLU A 2 -7.43 14.33 0.07
CA GLU A 2 -8.02 13.22 -0.67
C GLU A 2 -7.23 11.93 -0.49
N ASN A 3 -7.90 10.79 -0.68
CA ASN A 3 -7.27 9.48 -0.69
C ASN A 3 -6.44 9.31 -1.99
N LYS A 4 -5.10 9.34 -1.89
CA LYS A 4 -4.20 9.25 -3.06
C LYS A 4 -4.04 7.85 -3.64
N HIS A 5 -4.15 6.81 -2.82
CA HIS A 5 -3.99 5.42 -3.25
C HIS A 5 -5.31 4.67 -3.09
N LEU A 6 -6.00 4.43 -4.21
CA LEU A 6 -7.30 3.78 -4.18
C LEU A 6 -7.18 2.31 -3.77
N VAL A 7 -8.23 1.78 -3.15
CA VAL A 7 -8.32 0.33 -2.86
C VAL A 7 -8.17 -0.46 -4.16
N GLY A 8 -7.35 -1.51 -4.13
CA GLY A 8 -6.95 -2.30 -5.29
C GLY A 8 -5.65 -1.81 -5.95
N SER A 9 -5.17 -0.60 -5.65
CA SER A 9 -3.92 -0.09 -6.22
C SER A 9 -2.71 -0.84 -5.66
N VAL A 10 -1.70 -1.01 -6.51
CA VAL A 10 -0.38 -1.49 -6.09
C VAL A 10 0.51 -0.31 -5.73
N VAL A 11 1.10 -0.38 -4.56
CA VAL A 11 2.05 0.61 -4.02
C VAL A 11 3.31 -0.11 -3.56
N SER A 12 4.38 0.66 -3.36
CA SER A 12 5.61 0.17 -2.73
C SER A 12 5.96 1.00 -1.51
N LEU A 13 6.85 0.48 -0.66
CA LEU A 13 7.37 1.25 0.47
C LEU A 13 8.44 2.23 -0.01
N LEU A 14 8.46 3.41 0.59
CA LEU A 14 9.54 4.37 0.39
C LEU A 14 10.90 3.80 0.86
N THR A 15 10.90 3.04 1.96
CA THR A 15 12.11 2.41 2.53
C THR A 15 12.56 1.16 1.78
N ASP A 16 11.65 0.49 1.09
CA ASP A 16 11.94 -0.68 0.26
C ASP A 16 11.04 -0.70 -0.99
N PRO A 17 11.51 -0.10 -2.10
CA PRO A 17 10.76 -0.04 -3.35
C PRO A 17 10.47 -1.42 -3.99
N ARG A 18 11.16 -2.48 -3.56
CA ARG A 18 10.94 -3.84 -4.09
C ARG A 18 9.72 -4.50 -3.45
N LYS A 19 9.37 -4.10 -2.23
CA LYS A 19 8.19 -4.56 -1.52
C LYS A 19 6.94 -4.04 -2.22
N ARG A 20 6.15 -4.95 -2.79
CA ARG A 20 4.89 -4.65 -3.48
C ARG A 20 3.72 -4.92 -2.55
N LEU A 21 2.84 -3.93 -2.41
CA LEU A 21 1.71 -3.96 -1.50
C LEU A 21 0.43 -3.65 -2.27
N THR A 22 -0.66 -4.34 -1.96
CA THR A 22 -2.00 -4.00 -2.48
C THR A 22 -2.77 -3.25 -1.41
N VAL A 23 -3.29 -2.06 -1.74
CA VAL A 23 -4.18 -1.31 -0.83
C VAL A 23 -5.50 -2.04 -0.69
N LYS A 24 -5.86 -2.46 0.53
CA LYS A 24 -7.13 -3.13 0.83
C LYS A 24 -8.15 -2.19 1.46
N ARG A 25 -7.69 -1.22 2.25
CA ARG A 25 -8.57 -0.26 2.92
C ARG A 25 -7.83 1.05 3.19
N TYR A 26 -8.58 2.14 3.20
CA TYR A 26 -8.12 3.44 3.70
C TYR A 26 -9.08 3.93 4.78
N LEU A 27 -8.58 4.18 5.99
CA LEU A 27 -9.37 4.64 7.12
C LEU A 27 -8.55 5.60 7.98
N LYS A 28 -9.12 6.74 8.38
CA LYS A 28 -8.46 7.73 9.24
C LYS A 28 -7.03 8.10 8.78
N ARG A 29 -6.82 8.23 7.47
CA ARG A 29 -5.50 8.53 6.85
C ARG A 29 -4.45 7.43 6.97
N ILE A 30 -4.89 6.20 7.25
CA ILE A 30 -4.05 5.01 7.32
C ILE A 30 -4.44 4.09 6.18
N TYR A 31 -3.43 3.66 5.43
CA TYR A 31 -3.52 2.66 4.39
C TYR A 31 -3.30 1.29 4.98
N TYR A 32 -4.28 0.41 4.84
CA TYR A 32 -4.15 -1.00 5.19
C TYR A 32 -3.87 -1.79 3.92
N CYS A 33 -2.72 -2.44 3.91
CA CYS A 33 -2.17 -3.09 2.74
C CYS A 33 -1.84 -4.56 3.03
N GLU A 34 -1.83 -5.38 1.98
CA GLU A 34 -1.28 -6.74 2.03
C GLU A 34 -0.08 -6.82 1.11
N GLU A 35 0.93 -7.61 1.50
CA GLU A 35 2.08 -7.89 0.64
C GLU A 35 1.70 -8.88 -0.47
N ILE A 36 2.12 -8.57 -1.70
CA ILE A 36 1.92 -9.45 -2.85
C ILE A 36 2.94 -10.58 -2.77
N GLY A 37 2.44 -11.83 -2.71
CA GLY A 37 3.28 -13.03 -2.61
C GLY A 37 3.44 -13.55 -1.18
N ASP A 38 2.96 -12.82 -0.18
CA ASP A 38 2.92 -13.31 1.21
C ASP A 38 1.76 -14.31 1.41
N SER A 39 2.08 -15.52 1.87
CA SER A 39 1.07 -16.56 2.14
C SER A 39 0.25 -16.26 3.40
N ASP A 40 0.79 -15.49 4.34
CA ASP A 40 0.14 -15.17 5.61
C ASP A 40 -0.98 -14.12 5.42
N LYS A 41 -0.96 -13.39 4.29
CA LYS A 41 -1.90 -12.31 3.93
C LYS A 41 -2.06 -11.31 5.07
N LYS A 42 -0.96 -11.00 5.75
CA LYS A 42 -1.00 -10.10 6.89
C LYS A 42 -1.36 -8.69 6.45
N MET A 43 -2.31 -8.09 7.15
CA MET A 43 -2.69 -6.70 6.92
C MET A 43 -1.73 -5.76 7.67
N LEU A 44 -1.02 -4.92 6.91
CA LEU A 44 -0.04 -3.95 7.39
C LEU A 44 -0.61 -2.53 7.28
N ALA A 45 -0.29 -1.67 8.23
CA ALA A 45 -0.78 -0.29 8.29
C ALA A 45 0.35 0.70 7.99
N PHE A 46 0.09 1.63 7.07
CA PHE A 46 1.06 2.63 6.61
C PHE A 46 0.44 4.03 6.51
N PHE A 47 1.26 5.05 6.73
CA PHE A 47 0.92 6.43 6.39
C PHE A 47 1.17 6.71 4.91
N GLU A 48 0.48 7.71 4.36
CA GLU A 48 0.64 8.14 2.96
C GLU A 48 2.11 8.36 2.56
N ARG A 49 2.88 9.05 3.41
CA ARG A 49 4.30 9.39 3.17
C ARG A 49 5.25 8.19 3.11
N GLU A 50 4.80 7.02 3.58
CA GLU A 50 5.59 5.78 3.55
C GLU A 50 5.37 5.01 2.25
N LEU A 51 4.38 5.40 1.46
CA LEU A 51 3.98 4.74 0.23
C LEU A 51 4.42 5.54 -0.99
N ILE A 52 4.90 4.82 -1.99
CA ILE A 52 5.18 5.36 -3.32
C ILE A 52 4.29 4.66 -4.36
N PRO A 53 3.71 5.42 -5.30
CA PRO A 53 2.90 4.83 -6.37
C PRO A 53 3.78 3.99 -7.28
N VAL A 54 3.26 2.86 -7.73
CA VAL A 54 3.90 2.01 -8.72
C VAL A 54 3.18 2.25 -10.05
N PRO A 55 3.89 2.66 -11.12
CA PRO A 55 3.25 2.81 -12.43
C PRO A 55 2.74 1.44 -12.91
N LEU A 56 1.47 1.38 -13.28
CA LEU A 56 0.90 0.27 -14.05
C LEU A 56 1.47 0.40 -15.46
N ASN A 57 2.42 -0.46 -15.81
CA ASN A 57 2.95 -0.56 -17.17
C ASN A 57 1.96 -1.26 -18.10
#